data_AF-A0A0F9NSM2-F1
#
_entry.id   AF-A0A0F9NSM2-F1
#
_cell.length_a   1.000
_cell.length_b   1.000
_cell.length_c   1.000
_cell.angle_alpha   90.00
_cell.angle_beta   90.00
_cell.angle_gamma   90.00
#
_symmetry.space_group_name_H-M   'P 1'
#
loop_
_entity.id
_entity.type
_entity.pdbx_description
1 polymer ?
#
loop_
_entity_poly.entity_id
_entity_poly.type
_entity_poly.pdbx_seq_one_letter_code
_entity_poly.pdbx_strand_id
1 'polypeptide(L)'
;MKRWRKGDIILYYGAVADIRKGWALCDGNNGTPDLLGVSVIGAGGSFNPGDSGGAVSHTHAFSGDGHTHTYSSQAKSEAGTTTNNAPAQTIVTGTTDGETTRSPYYALCFVMKL
;
A
#
# COMPACT_ATOMS: atom_id res chain seq x y z
N MET A 1 -18.71 35.12 16.30
CA MET A 1 -18.94 34.34 15.05
C MET A 1 -17.64 33.63 14.70
N LYS A 2 -17.62 32.29 14.68
CA LYS A 2 -16.41 31.50 14.38
C LYS A 2 -16.12 31.61 12.88
N ARG A 3 -15.13 32.43 12.52
CA ARG A 3 -14.74 32.68 11.13
C ARG A 3 -13.60 31.74 10.74
N TRP A 4 -13.83 30.96 9.68
CA TRP A 4 -12.79 30.14 9.05
C TRP A 4 -11.62 31.02 8.62
N ARG A 5 -10.40 30.55 8.88
CA ARG A 5 -9.15 31.21 8.51
C ARG A 5 -8.57 30.56 7.25
N LYS A 6 -7.76 31.32 6.53
CA LYS A 6 -6.98 30.77 5.41
C LYS A 6 -6.18 29.56 5.88
N GLY A 7 -6.25 28.47 5.13
CA GLY A 7 -5.61 27.20 5.48
C GLY A 7 -6.49 26.22 6.25
N ASP A 8 -7.67 26.63 6.76
CA ASP A 8 -8.60 25.69 7.37
C ASP A 8 -9.15 24.73 6.28
N ILE A 9 -9.02 23.42 6.51
CA ILE A 9 -9.51 22.37 5.62
C ILE A 9 -10.75 21.72 6.24
N ILE A 10 -11.77 21.49 5.42
CA ILE A 10 -12.98 20.77 5.80
C ILE A 10 -13.29 19.64 4.82
N LEU A 11 -14.05 18.65 5.28
CA LEU A 11 -14.69 17.67 4.43
C LEU A 11 -15.93 18.29 3.76
N TYR A 12 -16.06 18.09 2.46
CA TYR A 12 -17.15 18.58 1.64
C TYR A 12 -17.76 17.45 0.82
N TYR A 13 -19.07 17.30 0.93
CA TYR A 13 -19.83 16.21 0.30
C TYR A 13 -20.26 16.52 -1.14
N GLY A 14 -20.38 17.80 -1.51
CA GLY A 14 -20.91 18.19 -2.83
C GLY A 14 -19.93 18.01 -3.98
N ALA A 15 -20.38 18.37 -5.19
CA ALA A 15 -19.57 18.28 -6.39
C ALA A 15 -18.43 19.31 -6.37
N VAL A 16 -17.27 18.96 -6.94
CA VAL A 16 -16.11 19.86 -7.06
C VAL A 16 -16.49 21.17 -7.76
N ALA A 17 -17.39 21.12 -8.74
CA ALA A 17 -17.89 22.29 -9.46
C ALA A 17 -18.71 23.26 -8.57
N ASP A 18 -19.29 22.78 -7.47
CA ASP A 18 -20.14 23.56 -6.56
C ASP A 18 -19.37 24.12 -5.34
N ILE A 19 -18.04 23.99 -5.33
CA ILE A 19 -17.21 24.55 -4.27
C ILE A 19 -17.39 26.07 -4.24
N ARG A 20 -17.90 26.57 -3.11
CA ARG A 20 -18.21 27.99 -2.92
C ARG A 20 -16.96 28.87 -3.07
N LYS A 21 -17.16 30.09 -3.58
CA LYS A 21 -16.11 31.10 -3.70
C LYS A 21 -15.36 31.31 -2.38
N GLY A 22 -14.04 31.41 -2.49
CA GLY A 22 -13.14 31.57 -1.34
C GLY A 22 -12.75 30.24 -0.67
N TRP A 23 -13.10 29.12 -1.29
CA TRP A 23 -12.60 27.78 -0.99
C TRP A 23 -12.02 27.18 -2.26
N ALA A 24 -11.07 26.27 -2.13
CA ALA A 24 -10.49 25.51 -3.23
C ALA A 24 -10.44 24.03 -2.88
N LEU A 25 -10.51 23.17 -3.90
CA LEU A 25 -10.19 21.76 -3.75
C LEU A 25 -8.73 21.61 -3.29
N CYS A 26 -8.45 20.66 -2.41
CA CYS A 26 -7.07 20.32 -2.02
C CYS A 26 -6.45 19.41 -3.09
N ASP A 27 -6.01 20.03 -4.18
CA ASP A 27 -5.47 19.38 -5.39
C ASP A 27 -4.04 19.86 -5.73
N GLY A 28 -3.37 20.51 -4.80
CA GLY A 28 -2.05 21.12 -5.01
C GLY A 28 -2.09 22.49 -5.70
N ASN A 29 -3.24 22.92 -6.23
CA ASN A 29 -3.38 24.24 -6.84
C ASN A 29 -3.77 25.29 -5.79
N ASN A 30 -3.62 26.57 -6.15
CA ASN A 30 -4.02 27.72 -5.31
C ASN A 30 -3.40 27.73 -3.90
N GLY A 31 -2.24 27.08 -3.73
CA GLY A 31 -1.54 26.95 -2.44
C GLY A 31 -2.19 25.97 -1.47
N THR A 32 -3.09 25.11 -1.96
CA THR A 32 -3.65 23.98 -1.20
C THR A 32 -2.66 22.80 -1.19
N PRO A 33 -2.69 21.92 -0.18
CA PRO A 33 -2.05 20.61 -0.29
C PRO A 33 -2.78 19.74 -1.31
N ASP A 34 -2.10 18.77 -1.92
CA ASP A 34 -2.75 17.72 -2.71
C ASP A 34 -3.21 16.58 -1.79
N LEU A 35 -4.52 16.45 -1.61
CA LEU A 35 -5.15 15.43 -0.78
C LEU A 35 -6.07 14.50 -1.60
N LEU A 36 -5.88 14.44 -2.92
CA LEU A 36 -6.68 13.58 -3.78
C LEU A 36 -6.25 12.12 -3.66
N GLY A 37 -7.20 11.24 -3.33
CA GLY A 37 -6.95 9.80 -3.27
C GLY A 37 -6.06 9.34 -2.10
N VAL A 38 -5.72 10.23 -1.16
CA VAL A 38 -4.92 9.92 0.02
C VAL A 38 -5.79 9.80 1.28
N SER A 39 -5.32 9.01 2.24
CA SER A 39 -5.88 8.97 3.59
C SER A 39 -5.12 9.95 4.49
N VAL A 40 -5.84 10.84 5.17
CA VAL A 40 -5.23 11.85 6.06
C VAL A 40 -4.85 11.23 7.40
N ILE A 41 -3.64 11.53 7.88
CA ILE A 41 -3.14 11.15 9.19
C ILE A 41 -3.01 12.40 10.06
N GLY A 42 -3.24 12.26 11.38
CA GLY A 42 -3.02 13.35 12.33
C GLY A 42 -1.54 13.72 12.45
N ALA A 43 -1.20 14.96 12.10
CA ALA A 43 0.13 15.53 12.28
C ALA A 43 0.31 16.15 13.69
N GLY A 44 1.55 16.50 14.04
CA GLY A 44 1.92 17.14 15.32
C GLY A 44 2.60 16.20 16.32
N GLY A 45 2.87 14.96 15.91
CA GLY A 45 3.68 13.99 16.66
C GLY A 45 4.84 13.50 15.79
N SER A 46 4.83 12.21 15.45
CA SER A 46 5.83 11.60 14.53
C SER A 46 5.72 12.05 13.08
N PHE A 47 4.64 12.76 12.73
CA PHE A 47 4.41 13.31 11.40
C PHE A 47 4.32 14.84 11.48
N ASN A 48 5.05 15.51 10.59
CA ASN A 48 4.95 16.93 10.37
C ASN A 48 3.79 17.25 9.40
N PRO A 49 3.19 18.45 9.49
CA PRO A 49 2.24 18.90 8.47
C PRO A 49 2.88 18.88 7.08
N GLY A 50 2.25 18.16 6.14
CA GLY A 50 2.75 18.01 4.77
C GLY A 50 3.59 16.76 4.53
N ASP A 51 3.92 15.97 5.56
CA ASP A 51 4.52 14.66 5.36
C ASP A 51 3.57 13.76 4.55
N SER A 52 4.13 13.06 3.56
CA SER A 52 3.40 12.15 2.67
C SER A 52 4.07 10.78 2.63
N GLY A 53 3.29 9.72 2.46
CA GLY A 53 3.81 8.37 2.32
C GLY A 53 2.71 7.34 2.05
N GLY A 54 3.11 6.08 2.03
CA GLY A 54 2.23 4.95 1.69
C GLY A 54 2.16 4.66 0.19
N ALA A 55 1.54 3.53 -0.15
CA ALA A 55 1.35 3.09 -1.53
C ALA A 55 -0.01 2.39 -1.65
N VAL A 56 -0.68 2.59 -2.80
CA VAL A 56 -1.98 1.95 -3.11
C VAL A 56 -1.82 0.43 -3.25
N SER A 57 -0.66 -0.03 -3.72
CA SER A 57 -0.31 -1.44 -3.88
C SER A 57 1.12 -1.68 -3.39
N HIS A 58 1.39 -2.87 -2.87
CA HIS A 58 2.74 -3.35 -2.62
C HIS A 58 2.88 -4.81 -3.05
N THR A 59 4.11 -5.20 -3.37
CA THR A 59 4.49 -6.57 -3.69
C THR A 59 5.38 -7.11 -2.60
N HIS A 60 5.18 -8.36 -2.20
CA HIS A 60 6.10 -9.05 -1.31
C HIS A 60 7.06 -9.91 -2.13
N ALA A 61 8.34 -9.82 -1.81
CA ALA A 61 9.29 -10.85 -2.15
C ALA A 61 9.24 -11.90 -1.03
N PHE A 62 9.17 -13.18 -1.38
CA PHE A 62 9.40 -14.25 -0.41
C PHE A 62 10.67 -15.01 -0.79
N SER A 63 11.43 -15.38 0.24
CA SER A 63 12.51 -16.34 0.16
C SER A 63 12.17 -17.50 1.09
N GLY A 64 12.06 -18.71 0.55
CA GLY A 64 11.98 -19.92 1.36
C GLY A 64 13.37 -20.33 1.83
N ASP A 65 13.50 -20.75 3.10
CA ASP A 65 14.67 -21.52 3.51
C ASP A 65 14.60 -22.88 2.79
N GLY A 66 15.65 -23.22 2.06
CA GLY A 66 15.66 -24.43 1.25
C GLY A 66 15.53 -25.65 2.14
N HIS A 67 14.54 -26.51 1.91
CA HIS A 67 14.42 -27.79 2.63
C HIS A 67 14.45 -28.96 1.65
N THR A 68 14.98 -30.09 2.13
CA THR A 68 15.13 -31.30 1.31
C THR A 68 14.04 -32.31 1.65
N HIS A 69 13.36 -32.84 0.64
CA HIS A 69 12.56 -34.05 0.80
C HIS A 69 13.46 -35.28 0.67
N THR A 70 13.49 -36.10 1.71
CA THR A 70 14.10 -37.43 1.68
C THR A 70 13.01 -38.46 1.43
N TYR A 71 13.07 -39.14 0.28
CA TYR A 71 12.25 -40.31 0.03
C TYR A 71 13.02 -41.53 0.56
N SER A 72 12.47 -42.26 1.53
CA SER A 72 12.97 -43.60 1.83
C SER A 72 12.35 -44.56 0.81
N SER A 73 13.03 -44.81 -0.30
CA SER A 73 12.70 -45.99 -1.09
C SER A 73 12.91 -47.20 -0.18
N GLN A 74 11.83 -47.88 0.24
CA GLN A 74 11.97 -49.22 0.80
C GLN A 74 12.68 -50.05 -0.27
N ALA A 75 13.95 -50.35 -0.04
CA ALA A 75 14.66 -51.35 -0.81
C ALA A 75 13.81 -52.61 -0.77
N LYS A 76 13.42 -53.16 -1.92
CA LYS A 76 14.14 -54.30 -2.53
C LYS A 76 13.83 -54.44 -4.02
N SER A 77 14.86 -54.46 -4.85
CA SER A 77 15.02 -55.49 -5.90
C SER A 77 16.39 -55.37 -6.59
N GLU A 78 17.22 -56.39 -6.33
CA GLU A 78 18.38 -56.93 -7.06
C GLU A 78 19.69 -56.13 -7.24
N ALA A 79 20.79 -56.90 -7.27
CA ALA A 79 22.16 -56.44 -7.32
C ALA A 79 22.50 -55.86 -8.69
N GLY A 80 22.58 -54.53 -8.79
CA GLY A 80 23.01 -53.85 -10.01
C GLY A 80 22.54 -52.41 -10.08
N THR A 81 23.24 -51.54 -9.35
CA THR A 81 23.26 -50.08 -9.54
C THR A 81 21.97 -49.32 -9.20
N THR A 82 21.81 -48.90 -7.94
CA THR A 82 20.88 -47.81 -7.59
C THR A 82 21.58 -46.46 -7.83
N THR A 83 21.10 -45.66 -8.77
CA THR A 83 21.54 -44.27 -8.93
C THR A 83 21.00 -43.44 -7.76
N ASN A 84 21.89 -42.96 -6.89
CA ASN A 84 21.53 -41.98 -5.87
C ASN A 84 21.27 -40.63 -6.56
N ASN A 85 20.03 -40.40 -6.99
CA ASN A 85 19.64 -39.11 -7.53
C ASN A 85 19.37 -38.16 -6.36
N ALA A 86 20.41 -37.46 -5.88
CA ALA A 86 20.22 -36.38 -4.90
C ALA A 86 19.49 -35.22 -5.59
N PRO A 87 18.34 -34.74 -5.09
CA PRO A 87 17.66 -33.60 -5.70
C PRO A 87 18.52 -32.34 -5.53
N ALA A 88 18.72 -31.60 -6.62
CA ALA A 88 19.41 -30.31 -6.59
C ALA A 88 18.63 -29.32 -5.70
N GLN A 89 19.34 -28.62 -4.81
CA GLN A 89 18.78 -27.49 -4.07
C GLN A 89 18.35 -26.42 -5.08
N THR A 90 17.04 -26.17 -5.18
CA THR A 90 16.51 -25.03 -5.92
C THR A 90 16.04 -24.02 -4.90
N ILE A 91 16.70 -22.86 -4.81
CA ILE A 91 16.17 -21.73 -4.05
C ILE A 91 14.91 -21.30 -4.79
N VAL A 92 13.74 -21.53 -4.18
CA VAL A 92 12.47 -21.08 -4.72
C VAL A 92 12.33 -19.60 -4.38
N THR A 93 12.45 -18.74 -5.38
CA THR A 93 12.05 -17.34 -5.29
C THR A 93 10.71 -17.15 -5.98
N GLY A 94 9.87 -16.29 -5.42
CA GLY A 94 8.59 -15.94 -6.02
C GLY A 94 8.18 -14.52 -5.63
N THR A 95 7.44 -13.88 -6.52
CA THR A 95 6.76 -12.61 -6.26
C THR A 95 5.30 -12.89 -5.98
N THR A 96 4.71 -12.19 -5.01
CA THR A 96 3.24 -12.17 -4.88
C THR A 96 2.65 -11.20 -5.89
N ASP A 97 1.41 -11.45 -6.31
CA ASP A 97 0.65 -10.46 -7.07
C ASP A 97 0.42 -9.20 -6.22
N GLY A 98 0.29 -8.06 -6.89
CA GLY A 98 0.05 -6.78 -6.23
C GLY A 98 -1.41 -6.68 -5.79
N GLU A 99 -1.64 -6.57 -4.48
CA GLU A 99 -2.97 -6.36 -3.92
C GLU A 99 -3.17 -4.91 -3.46
N THR A 100 -4.41 -4.43 -3.52
CA THR A 100 -4.77 -3.12 -3.00
C THR A 100 -4.72 -3.12 -1.48
N THR A 101 -4.07 -2.14 -0.88
CA THR A 101 -3.97 -1.98 0.58
C THR A 101 -5.11 -1.17 1.19
N ARG A 102 -5.98 -0.62 0.33
CA ARG A 102 -6.95 0.37 0.76
C ARG A 102 -8.11 -0.29 1.52
N SER A 103 -8.26 0.09 2.79
CA SER A 103 -9.46 -0.20 3.57
C SER A 103 -10.73 0.27 2.84
N PRO A 104 -11.90 -0.35 3.08
CA PRO A 104 -13.18 0.18 2.59
C PRO A 104 -13.32 1.66 2.92
N TYR A 105 -13.64 2.48 1.91
CA TYR A 105 -13.64 3.93 2.04
C TYR A 105 -14.89 4.57 1.44
N TYR A 106 -15.25 5.73 1.97
CA TYR A 106 -16.25 6.64 1.41
C TYR A 106 -15.57 7.97 1.11
N ALA A 107 -15.54 8.38 -0.16
CA ALA A 107 -14.79 9.56 -0.58
C ALA A 107 -15.61 10.85 -0.41
N LEU A 108 -14.99 11.85 0.23
CA LEU A 108 -15.45 13.24 0.30
C LEU A 108 -14.35 14.14 -0.25
N CYS A 109 -14.71 15.35 -0.69
CA CYS A 109 -13.72 16.33 -1.11
C CYS A 109 -13.05 16.98 0.12
N PHE A 110 -11.73 17.13 0.09
CA PHE A 110 -11.04 18.05 0.97
C PHE A 110 -11.05 19.44 0.33
N VAL A 111 -11.58 20.44 1.03
CA VAL A 111 -11.59 21.82 0.55
C VAL A 111 -10.95 22.76 1.57
N MET A 112 -10.07 23.64 1.10
CA MET A 112 -9.32 24.58 1.93
C MET A 112 -9.87 25.99 1.77
N LYS A 113 -10.03 26.70 2.88
CA LYS A 113 -10.32 28.13 2.87
C LYS A 113 -9.11 28.89 2.31
N LEU A 114 -9.33 29.64 1.23
CA LEU A 114 -8.35 30.55 0.63
C LEU A 114 -8.17 31.84 1.43
#